data_AF-A0A4Y9RZZ2-F1
#
_entry.id   AF-A0A4Y9RZZ2-F1
#
_cell.length_a   1.000
_cell.length_b   1.000
_cell.length_c   1.000
_cell.angle_alpha   90.00
_cell.angle_beta   90.00
_cell.angle_gamma   90.00
#
_symmetry.space_group_name_H-M   'P 1'
#
loop_
_entity.id
_entity.type
_entity.pdbx_description
1 polymer ?
#
loop_
_entity_poly.entity_id
_entity_poly.type
_entity_poly.pdbx_seq_one_letter_code
_entity_poly.pdbx_strand_id
1 'polypeptide(L)'
;MKLCGVEIPADIEIPPLDAESKAELDELHEHLIRNDEKVARMGRLPGYKYVDPPENYKPMTISVGTLRGLSPWARARVLYLLRDQVTY
;
A
#
# COMPACT_ATOMS: atom_id res chain seq x y z
N MET A 1 11.87 4.27 10.69
CA MET A 1 10.78 3.72 9.86
C MET A 1 9.65 4.73 9.76
N LYS A 2 9.39 5.20 8.53
CA LYS A 2 8.32 6.14 8.18
C LYS A 2 7.42 5.47 7.16
N LEU A 3 6.12 5.64 7.28
CA LEU A 3 5.15 5.27 6.23
C LEU A 3 4.62 6.56 5.61
N CYS A 4 4.76 6.70 4.29
CA CYS A 4 4.35 7.91 3.57
C CYS A 4 4.98 9.20 4.14
N GLY A 5 6.23 9.13 4.60
CA GLY A 5 6.94 10.26 5.24
C GLY A 5 6.52 10.56 6.69
N VAL A 6 5.57 9.81 7.26
CA VAL A 6 5.15 9.92 8.66
C VAL A 6 5.90 8.90 9.51
N GLU A 7 6.54 9.33 10.59
CA GLU A 7 7.22 8.42 11.52
C GLU A 7 6.24 7.44 12.16
N ILE A 8 6.59 6.14 12.06
CA ILE A 8 5.89 5.09 12.80
C ILE A 8 6.47 5.08 14.22
N PRO A 9 5.64 5.34 15.24
CA PRO A 9 6.07 5.31 16.62
C PRO A 9 6.61 3.93 17.04
N ALA A 10 7.67 3.91 17.84
CA ALA A 10 8.33 2.67 18.28
C ALA A 10 7.47 1.82 19.24
N ASP A 11 6.38 2.37 19.80
CA ASP A 11 5.38 1.66 20.60
C ASP A 11 4.47 0.74 19.76
N ILE A 12 4.52 0.82 18.43
CA ILE A 12 3.70 -0.01 17.57
C ILE A 12 4.38 -1.37 17.36
N GLU A 13 3.78 -2.41 17.95
CA GLU A 13 4.19 -3.79 17.70
C GLU A 13 3.87 -4.20 16.26
N ILE A 14 4.91 -4.70 15.58
CA ILE A 14 4.86 -5.22 14.21
C ILE A 14 5.54 -6.60 14.22
N PRO A 15 4.77 -7.70 14.25
CA PRO A 15 5.31 -9.05 14.24
C PRO A 15 5.96 -9.36 12.89
N PRO A 16 6.95 -10.27 12.85
CA PRO A 16 7.51 -10.77 11.61
C PRO A 16 6.46 -11.59 10.84
N LEU A 17 6.40 -11.39 9.52
CA LEU A 17 5.60 -12.24 8.63
C LEU A 17 6.37 -13.51 8.27
N ASP A 18 5.67 -14.65 8.25
CA ASP A 18 6.18 -15.91 7.73
C ASP A 18 6.36 -15.86 6.20
N ALA A 19 7.06 -16.85 5.65
CA ALA A 19 7.42 -16.88 4.23
C ALA A 19 6.20 -17.09 3.31
N GLU A 20 5.17 -17.81 3.76
CA GLU A 20 3.95 -18.06 2.99
C GLU A 20 3.12 -16.77 2.88
N SER A 21 2.86 -16.11 4.01
CA SER A 21 2.19 -14.81 4.06
C SER A 21 2.90 -13.75 3.22
N LYS A 22 4.23 -13.76 3.17
CA LYS A 22 5.01 -12.84 2.33
C LYS A 22 4.78 -13.10 0.85
N ALA A 23 4.82 -14.37 0.43
CA ALA A 23 4.59 -14.75 -0.96
C ALA A 23 3.19 -14.34 -1.44
N GLU A 24 2.15 -14.58 -0.62
CA GLU A 24 0.78 -14.11 -0.93
C GLU A 24 0.71 -12.59 -1.09
N LEU A 25 1.38 -11.84 -0.19
CA LEU A 25 1.38 -10.39 -0.23
C LEU A 25 2.21 -9.83 -1.38
N ASP A 26 3.24 -10.54 -1.83
CA ASP A 26 4.01 -10.17 -3.01
C ASP A 26 3.19 -10.34 -4.29
N GLU A 27 2.44 -11.44 -4.42
CA GLU A 27 1.52 -11.62 -5.54
C GLU A 27 0.43 -10.54 -5.54
N LEU A 28 -0.13 -10.22 -4.38
CA LEU A 28 -1.11 -9.14 -4.24
C LEU A 28 -0.50 -7.78 -4.60
N HIS A 29 0.71 -7.49 -4.14
CA HIS A 29 1.41 -6.24 -4.41
C HIS A 29 1.68 -6.07 -5.91
N GLU A 30 2.19 -7.10 -6.58
CA GLU A 30 2.38 -7.07 -8.02
C GLU A 30 1.07 -6.90 -8.80
N HIS A 31 -0.01 -7.53 -8.31
CA HIS A 31 -1.33 -7.37 -8.91
C HIS A 31 -1.81 -5.92 -8.82
N LEU A 32 -1.62 -5.27 -7.66
CA LEU A 32 -1.98 -3.88 -7.45
C LEU A 32 -1.17 -2.95 -8.36
N ILE A 33 0.14 -3.13 -8.46
CA ILE A 33 0.99 -2.35 -9.40
C ILE A 33 0.50 -2.53 -10.85
N ARG A 34 0.31 -3.78 -11.28
CA ARG A 34 -0.18 -4.07 -12.65
C ARG A 34 -1.56 -3.47 -12.90
N ASN A 35 -2.43 -3.43 -11.89
CA ASN A 35 -3.75 -2.82 -12.01
C ASN A 35 -3.64 -1.30 -12.11
N ASP A 36 -2.83 -0.66 -11.27
CA ASP A 36 -2.56 0.79 -11.34
C ASP A 36 -2.00 1.19 -12.71
N GLU A 37 -1.06 0.41 -13.26
CA GLU A 37 -0.53 0.63 -14.61
C GLU A 37 -1.59 0.48 -15.70
N LYS A 38 -2.46 -0.53 -15.60
CA LYS A 38 -3.57 -0.73 -16.55
C LYS A 38 -4.58 0.42 -16.49
N VAL A 39 -4.95 0.85 -15.29
CA VAL A 39 -5.82 2.00 -15.04
C VAL A 39 -5.21 3.26 -15.64
N ALA A 40 -3.93 3.54 -15.35
CA ALA A 40 -3.20 4.68 -15.89
C ALA A 40 -3.09 4.65 -17.41
N ARG A 41 -2.96 3.46 -18.03
CA ARG A 41 -2.95 3.29 -19.48
C ARG A 41 -4.33 3.53 -20.09
N MET A 42 -5.39 3.04 -19.47
CA MET A 42 -6.77 3.21 -19.95
C MET A 42 -7.22 4.68 -19.88
N GLY A 43 -6.85 5.42 -18.84
CA GLY A 43 -7.12 6.85 -18.72
C GLY A 43 -6.45 7.72 -19.80
N ARG A 44 -5.41 7.21 -20.48
CA ARG A 44 -4.71 7.92 -21.57
C ARG A 44 -5.24 7.60 -22.97
N LEU A 45 -6.23 6.71 -23.11
CA LEU A 45 -6.78 6.32 -24.43
C LEU A 45 -7.85 7.32 -24.92
N PRO A 46 -7.74 7.86 -26.14
CA PRO A 46 -8.73 8.79 -26.68
C PRO A 46 -10.09 8.09 -26.89
N GLY A 47 -11.15 8.65 -26.32
CA GLY A 47 -12.54 8.17 -26.48
C GLY A 47 -13.05 7.26 -25.36
N TYR A 48 -12.20 6.83 -24.43
CA TYR A 48 -12.65 6.18 -23.20
C TYR A 48 -13.11 7.25 -22.21
N LYS A 49 -14.40 7.25 -21.81
CA LYS A 49 -14.85 7.96 -20.59
C LYS A 49 -14.35 7.18 -19.38
N TYR A 50 -13.04 7.14 -19.20
CA TYR A 50 -12.49 6.83 -17.91
C TYR A 50 -12.92 7.99 -17.01
N VAL A 51 -13.62 7.71 -15.91
CA VAL A 51 -13.66 8.69 -14.82
C VAL A 51 -12.19 8.88 -14.49
N ASP A 52 -11.64 10.08 -14.74
CA ASP A 52 -10.24 10.34 -14.45
C ASP A 52 -9.91 9.69 -13.10
N PRO A 53 -8.89 8.82 -13.00
CA PRO A 53 -8.40 8.49 -11.67
C PRO A 53 -8.16 9.86 -11.05
N PRO A 54 -8.83 10.20 -9.94
CA PRO A 54 -8.92 11.57 -9.46
C PRO A 54 -7.51 12.15 -9.51
N GLU A 55 -7.30 13.39 -9.98
CA GLU A 55 -5.97 13.99 -10.23
C GLU A 55 -4.98 13.82 -9.06
N ASN A 56 -5.50 13.48 -7.88
CA ASN A 56 -4.82 12.92 -6.73
C ASN A 56 -4.96 11.38 -6.61
N TYR A 57 -4.47 10.58 -7.56
CA TYR A 57 -4.20 9.15 -7.28
C TYR A 57 -2.99 9.13 -6.36
N LYS A 58 -3.24 9.55 -5.12
CA LYS A 58 -2.24 9.61 -4.07
C LYS A 58 -1.92 8.17 -3.72
N PRO A 59 -0.63 7.85 -3.50
CA PRO A 59 -0.27 6.59 -2.88
C PRO A 59 -1.18 6.34 -1.68
N MET A 60 -1.66 5.12 -1.51
CA MET A 60 -2.60 4.75 -0.45
C MET A 60 -2.00 5.12 0.93
N THR A 61 -2.34 6.30 1.44
CA THR A 61 -1.81 6.81 2.70
C THR A 61 -2.61 6.24 3.87
N ILE A 62 -1.96 5.43 4.70
CA ILE A 62 -2.53 4.97 5.97
C ILE A 62 -1.99 5.85 7.10
N SER A 63 -2.90 6.37 7.93
CA SER A 63 -2.51 7.14 9.12
C SER A 63 -1.96 6.22 10.21
N VAL A 64 -1.05 6.74 11.05
CA VAL A 64 -0.56 6.03 12.24
C VAL A 64 -1.71 5.65 13.20
N GLY A 65 -2.74 6.51 13.29
CA GLY A 65 -3.94 6.21 14.08
C GLY A 65 -4.70 4.99 13.56
N THR A 66 -4.82 4.87 12.23
CA THR A 66 -5.41 3.70 11.57
C THR A 66 -4.56 2.45 11.83
N LEU A 67 -3.23 2.55 11.72
CA LEU A 67 -2.32 1.45 12.06
C LEU A 67 -2.51 0.96 13.50
N ARG A 68 -2.67 1.87 14.47
CA ARG A 68 -2.95 1.48 15.87
C ARG A 68 -4.24 0.69 16.02
N GLY A 69 -5.28 1.04 15.27
CA GLY A 69 -6.56 0.33 15.29
C GLY A 69 -6.50 -1.09 14.71
N LEU A 70 -5.46 -1.41 13.94
CA LEU A 70 -5.25 -2.74 13.39
C LEU A 70 -4.62 -3.69 14.42
N SER A 71 -4.93 -4.97 14.28
CA SER A 71 -4.21 -6.02 15.02
C SER A 71 -2.73 -6.04 14.61
N PRO A 72 -1.81 -6.51 15.48
CA PRO A 72 -0.38 -6.56 15.16
C PRO A 72 -0.10 -7.26 13.82
N TRP A 73 -0.76 -8.39 13.57
CA TRP A 73 -0.68 -9.11 12.30
C TRP A 73 -1.14 -8.27 11.09
N ALA A 74 -2.26 -7.56 11.22
CA ALA A 74 -2.74 -6.69 10.15
C ALA A 74 -1.78 -5.51 9.88
N ARG A 75 -1.13 -4.97 10.91
CA ARG A 75 -0.08 -3.93 10.74
C ARG A 75 1.08 -4.45 9.92
N ALA A 76 1.58 -5.66 10.24
CA ALA A 76 2.68 -6.26 9.50
C ALA A 76 2.33 -6.50 8.03
N ARG A 77 1.15 -7.04 7.73
CA ARG A 77 0.69 -7.25 6.34
C ARG A 77 0.55 -5.93 5.58
N VAL A 78 -0.04 -4.91 6.20
CA VAL A 78 -0.21 -3.59 5.59
C VAL A 78 1.13 -2.92 5.30
N LEU A 79 2.07 -2.95 6.27
CA LEU A 79 3.39 -2.35 6.08
C LEU A 79 4.21 -3.07 5.01
N TYR A 80 4.08 -4.39 4.90
CA TYR A 80 4.73 -5.17 3.85
C TYR A 80 4.12 -4.88 2.46
N LEU A 81 2.79 -4.72 2.39
CA LEU A 81 2.09 -4.38 1.15
C LEU A 81 2.46 -2.98 0.66
N LEU A 82 2.63 -2.02 1.58
CA LEU A 82 3.00 -0.63 1.31
C LEU A 82 4.52 -0.38 1.40
N ARG A 83 5.34 -1.43 1.30
CA ARG A 83 6.81 -1.36 1.47
C ARG A 83 7.50 -0.28 0.64
N ASP A 84 7.01 0.02 -0.56
CA ASP A 84 7.59 1.05 -1.43
C ASP A 84 7.39 2.48 -0.88
N GLN A 85 6.44 2.62 0.05
CA GLN A 85 6.14 3.87 0.76
C GLN A 85 6.74 3.87 2.17
N VAL A 86 7.38 2.78 2.58
CA VAL A 86 8.08 2.67 3.86
C VAL A 86 9.54 3.07 3.65
N THR A 87 9.95 4.17 4.30
CA THR A 87 11.34 4.65 4.27
C THR A 87 11.99 4.49 5.66
N TYR A 88 13.28 4.16 5.72
CA TYR A 88 13.97 3.91 6.99
C TYR A 88 14.32 5.19 7.75
#